data_AF-A0A5N0TER1-F1
#
_entry.id   AF-A0A5N0TER1-F1
#
_cell.length_a   1.000
_cell.length_b   1.000
_cell.length_c   1.000
_cell.angle_alpha   90.00
_cell.angle_beta   90.00
_cell.angle_gamma   90.00
#
_symmetry.space_group_name_H-M   'P 1'
#
loop_
_entity.id
_entity.type
_entity.pdbx_description
1 polymer ?
#
loop_
_entity_poly.entity_id
_entity_poly.type
_entity_poly.pdbx_seq_one_letter_code
_entity_poly.pdbx_strand_id
1 'polypeptide(L)'
;MLQLFEKIINEHGSSAILKERLSILKDAYADVEKRNAELQGENGALKADLENARADADQLRMDLDRLKGNFAKFACDHCGSTELKRTGNRTDPGFGRLGVKLQVFSCESCGKESTFMDLPSK
;
A
#
# COMPACT_ATOMS: atom_id res chain seq x y z
N MET A 1 -67.73 40.80 -11.54
CA MET A 1 -68.04 39.61 -10.72
C MET A 1 -67.39 38.35 -11.28
N LEU A 2 -67.78 37.85 -12.47
CA LEU A 2 -67.18 36.63 -13.08
C LEU A 2 -65.65 36.68 -13.27
N GLN A 3 -65.10 37.79 -13.78
CA GLN A 3 -63.65 37.96 -13.96
C GLN A 3 -62.84 37.91 -12.65
N LEU A 4 -63.46 38.27 -11.52
CA LEU A 4 -62.79 38.21 -10.21
C LEU A 4 -62.67 36.77 -9.73
N PHE A 5 -63.71 35.96 -9.93
CA PHE A 5 -63.70 34.54 -9.59
C PHE A 5 -62.68 33.75 -10.42
N GLU A 6 -62.59 34.03 -11.72
CA GLU A 6 -61.63 33.38 -12.62
C GLU A 6 -60.18 33.67 -12.22
N LYS A 7 -59.89 34.92 -11.82
CA LYS A 7 -58.57 35.33 -11.33
C LYS A 7 -58.19 34.63 -10.03
N ILE A 8 -59.12 34.55 -9.08
CA ILE A 8 -58.93 33.85 -7.79
C ILE A 8 -58.70 32.35 -8.01
N ILE A 9 -59.46 31.71 -8.91
CA ILE A 9 -59.29 30.29 -9.23
C ILE A 9 -57.89 30.02 -9.80
N ASN A 10 -57.42 30.86 -10.73
CA ASN A 10 -56.10 30.72 -11.34
C ASN A 10 -54.95 30.95 -10.35
N GLU A 11 -55.07 31.95 -9.46
CA GLU A 11 -54.10 32.21 -8.40
C GLU A 11 -54.05 31.05 -7.39
N HIS A 12 -55.22 30.53 -7.00
CA HIS A 12 -55.30 29.41 -6.08
C HIS A 12 -54.72 28.13 -6.68
N GLY A 13 -54.99 27.84 -7.96
CA GLY A 13 -54.39 26.72 -8.68
C GLY A 13 -52.86 26.84 -8.78
N SER A 14 -52.36 28.04 -9.09
CA SER A 14 -50.91 28.31 -9.16
C SER A 14 -50.23 28.12 -7.79
N SER A 15 -50.87 28.60 -6.72
CA SER A 15 -50.39 28.43 -5.34
C SER A 15 -50.33 26.96 -4.92
N ALA A 16 -51.36 26.16 -5.27
CA ALA A 16 -51.38 24.73 -4.99
C ALA A 16 -50.24 23.98 -5.69
N ILE A 17 -50.01 24.24 -6.97
CA ILE A 17 -48.92 23.65 -7.75
C ILE A 17 -47.56 24.05 -7.17
N LEU A 18 -47.38 25.31 -6.77
CA LEU A 18 -46.14 25.78 -6.16
C LEU A 18 -45.86 25.07 -4.84
N LYS A 19 -46.90 24.87 -4.01
CA LYS A 19 -46.78 24.18 -2.73
C LYS A 19 -46.38 22.72 -2.90
N GLU A 20 -46.95 22.03 -3.88
CA GLU A 20 -46.59 20.66 -4.23
C GLU A 20 -45.13 20.56 -4.70
N ARG A 21 -44.71 21.45 -5.61
CA ARG A 21 -43.32 21.51 -6.07
C ARG A 21 -42.34 21.82 -4.93
N LEU A 22 -42.69 22.73 -4.03
CA LEU A 22 -41.89 23.02 -2.83
C LEU A 22 -41.77 21.82 -1.91
N SER A 23 -42.82 21.01 -1.78
CA SER A 23 -42.76 19.76 -1.01
C SER A 23 -41.77 18.78 -1.65
N ILE A 24 -41.91 18.53 -2.96
CA ILE A 24 -41.03 17.62 -3.70
C ILE A 24 -39.56 18.09 -3.63
N LEU A 25 -39.31 19.39 -3.75
CA LEU A 25 -37.97 19.96 -3.64
C LEU A 25 -37.38 19.78 -2.24
N LYS A 26 -38.18 19.91 -1.19
CA LYS A 26 -37.72 19.65 0.19
C LYS A 26 -37.34 18.20 0.38
N ASP A 27 -38.16 17.27 -0.11
CA ASP A 27 -37.89 15.84 -0.01
C ASP A 27 -36.60 15.48 -0.77
N ALA A 28 -36.46 15.98 -2.00
CA ALA A 28 -35.25 15.80 -2.80
C ALA A 28 -34.00 16.41 -2.14
N TYR A 29 -34.14 17.56 -1.48
CA TYR A 29 -33.04 18.20 -0.76
C TYR A 29 -32.60 17.35 0.44
N ALA A 30 -33.55 16.84 1.22
CA ALA A 30 -33.27 15.95 2.34
C ALA A 30 -32.57 14.65 1.89
N ASP A 31 -32.98 14.09 0.75
CA ASP A 31 -32.30 12.93 0.15
C ASP A 31 -30.86 13.23 -0.26
N VAL A 32 -30.60 14.40 -0.85
CA VAL A 32 -29.25 14.81 -1.24
C VAL A 32 -28.38 15.06 -0.01
N GLU A 33 -28.90 15.71 1.03
CA GLU A 33 -28.18 15.90 2.29
C GLU A 33 -27.80 14.56 2.92
N LYS A 34 -28.72 13.59 2.92
CA LYS A 34 -28.46 12.25 3.43
C LYS A 34 -27.33 11.55 2.66
N ARG A 35 -27.39 11.54 1.32
CA ARG A 35 -26.33 10.95 0.49
C ARG A 35 -24.99 11.66 0.67
N ASN A 36 -24.99 12.97 0.87
CA ASN A 36 -23.77 13.72 1.11
C ASN A 36 -23.14 13.34 2.45
N ALA A 37 -23.95 13.16 3.49
CA ALA A 37 -23.47 12.66 4.79
C ALA A 37 -22.90 11.24 4.69
N GLU A 38 -23.57 10.34 3.95
CA GLU A 38 -23.08 8.97 3.68
C GLU A 38 -21.74 8.99 2.94
N LEU A 39 -21.64 9.74 1.84
CA LEU A 39 -20.40 9.87 1.06
C LEU A 39 -19.26 10.52 1.83
N GLN A 40 -19.55 11.45 2.74
CA GLN A 40 -18.55 12.02 3.64
C GLN A 40 -18.02 10.97 4.62
N GLY A 41 -18.90 10.12 5.16
CA GLY A 41 -18.52 8.99 6.01
C GLY A 41 -17.64 7.98 5.28
N GLU A 42 -18.05 7.56 4.07
CA GLU A 42 -17.26 6.64 3.23
C GLU A 42 -15.90 7.22 2.85
N ASN A 43 -15.83 8.51 2.48
CA ASN A 43 -14.56 9.17 2.21
C ASN A 43 -13.66 9.21 3.45
N GLY A 44 -14.23 9.38 4.64
CA GLY A 44 -13.48 9.30 5.90
C GLY A 44 -12.87 7.92 6.11
N ALA A 45 -13.67 6.87 5.95
CA ALA A 45 -13.23 5.49 6.08
C ALA A 45 -12.14 5.12 5.05
N LEU A 46 -12.36 5.44 3.78
CA LEU A 46 -11.40 5.18 2.71
C LEU A 46 -10.06 5.91 2.91
N LYS A 47 -10.08 7.12 3.49
CA LYS A 47 -8.84 7.83 3.84
C LYS A 47 -8.08 7.12 4.95
N ALA A 48 -8.76 6.64 5.99
CA ALA A 48 -8.13 5.88 7.06
C ALA A 48 -7.53 4.57 6.53
N ASP A 49 -8.25 3.85 5.67
CA ASP A 49 -7.75 2.63 5.04
C ASP A 49 -6.53 2.88 4.15
N LEU A 50 -6.52 3.99 3.40
CA LEU A 50 -5.35 4.41 2.62
C LEU A 50 -4.14 4.73 3.48
N GLU A 51 -4.33 5.36 4.64
CA GLU A 51 -3.23 5.64 5.57
C GLU A 51 -2.67 4.35 6.16
N ASN A 52 -3.53 3.41 6.58
CA ASN A 52 -3.12 2.10 7.07
C ASN A 52 -2.36 1.29 6.00
N ALA A 53 -2.90 1.21 4.78
CA ALA A 53 -2.26 0.49 3.68
C ALA A 53 -0.90 1.08 3.30
N ARG A 54 -0.73 2.41 3.43
CA ARG A 54 0.58 3.06 3.24
C ARG A 54 1.56 2.68 4.34
N ALA A 55 1.13 2.69 5.59
CA ALA A 55 1.98 2.27 6.71
C ALA A 55 2.43 0.81 6.56
N ASP A 56 1.52 -0.08 6.15
CA ASP A 56 1.85 -1.48 5.86
C ASP A 56 2.84 -1.61 4.70
N ALA A 57 2.66 -0.83 3.63
CA ALA A 57 3.59 -0.84 2.50
C ALA A 57 5.00 -0.37 2.88
N ASP A 58 5.09 0.68 3.72
CA ASP A 58 6.38 1.16 4.23
C ASP A 58 7.04 0.12 5.14
N GLN A 59 6.26 -0.54 6.00
CA GLN A 59 6.76 -1.62 6.86
C GLN A 59 7.27 -2.81 6.05
N LEU A 60 6.50 -3.27 5.07
CA LEU A 60 6.92 -4.35 4.16
C LEU A 60 8.18 -3.98 3.37
N ARG A 61 8.32 -2.71 2.97
CA ARG A 61 9.52 -2.22 2.30
C ARG A 61 10.74 -2.28 3.23
N MET A 62 10.60 -1.85 4.48
CA MET A 62 11.67 -1.96 5.49
C MET A 62 12.06 -3.41 5.74
N ASP A 63 11.07 -4.31 5.84
CA ASP A 63 11.32 -5.75 6.02
C ASP A 63 12.02 -6.36 4.81
N LEU A 64 11.66 -5.94 3.59
CA LEU A 64 12.30 -6.35 2.36
C LEU A 64 13.76 -5.84 2.29
N ASP A 65 14.02 -4.61 2.68
CA ASP A 65 15.38 -4.06 2.75
C ASP A 65 16.22 -4.76 3.82
N ARG A 66 15.62 -5.12 4.96
CA ARG A 66 16.26 -5.94 6.00
C ARG A 66 16.60 -7.34 5.49
N LEU A 67 15.64 -8.01 4.84
CA LEU A 67 15.86 -9.33 4.26
C LEU A 67 16.92 -9.28 3.16
N LYS A 68 16.88 -8.29 2.26
CA LYS A 68 17.94 -8.06 1.27
C LYS A 68 19.30 -7.86 1.93
N GLY A 69 19.38 -7.09 3.01
CA GLY A 69 20.60 -6.92 3.80
C GLY A 69 21.11 -8.24 4.39
N ASN A 70 20.21 -9.14 4.79
CA ASN A 70 20.55 -10.46 5.32
C ASN A 70 20.97 -11.46 4.22
N PHE A 71 20.33 -11.42 3.04
CA PHE A 71 20.71 -12.26 1.90
C PHE A 71 21.99 -11.75 1.19
N ALA A 72 22.26 -10.44 1.24
CA ALA A 72 23.46 -9.84 0.65
C ALA A 72 24.71 -9.98 1.53
N LYS A 73 24.57 -10.40 2.79
CA LYS A 73 25.69 -10.62 3.70
C LYS A 73 25.92 -12.11 3.86
N PHE A 74 26.99 -12.58 3.25
CA PHE A 74 27.59 -13.87 3.61
C PHE A 74 27.76 -13.93 5.14
N ALA A 75 27.29 -15.00 5.77
CA ALA A 75 27.41 -15.23 7.21
C ALA A 75 28.31 -16.43 7.46
N CYS A 76 29.14 -16.37 8.50
CA CYS A 76 30.07 -17.45 8.82
C CYS A 76 29.33 -18.77 9.10
N ASP A 77 29.69 -19.83 8.38
CA ASP A 77 29.13 -21.18 8.53
C ASP A 77 29.34 -21.79 9.93
N HIS A 78 30.28 -21.25 10.71
CA HIS A 78 30.68 -21.80 12.00
C HIS A 78 30.08 -21.09 13.21
N CYS A 79 29.85 -19.79 13.12
CA CYS A 79 29.38 -18.97 14.25
C CYS A 79 28.23 -18.01 13.91
N GLY A 80 27.83 -17.91 12.64
CA GLY A 80 26.75 -17.02 12.19
C GLY A 80 27.10 -15.53 12.12
N SER A 81 28.34 -15.13 12.41
CA SER A 81 28.77 -13.73 12.31
C SER A 81 28.77 -13.25 10.85
N THR A 82 28.33 -12.01 10.62
CA THR A 82 28.38 -11.33 9.32
C THR A 82 29.69 -10.58 9.09
N GLU A 83 30.59 -10.57 10.07
CA GLU A 83 31.93 -9.93 9.97
C GLU A 83 32.89 -10.88 9.25
N LEU A 84 32.78 -10.88 7.92
CA LEU A 84 33.57 -11.70 7.02
C LEU A 84 34.52 -10.83 6.20
N LYS A 85 35.81 -11.14 6.25
CA LYS A 85 36.84 -10.51 5.42
C LYS A 85 37.18 -11.43 4.26
N ARG A 86 37.01 -10.94 3.02
CA ARG A 86 37.37 -11.72 1.83
C ARG A 86 38.89 -11.94 1.79
N THR A 87 39.31 -13.19 1.78
CA THR A 87 40.72 -13.59 1.75
C THR A 87 41.17 -14.03 0.35
N GLY A 88 40.25 -14.48 -0.50
CA GLY A 88 40.59 -14.82 -1.89
C GLY A 88 39.51 -15.66 -2.57
N ASN A 89 39.91 -16.37 -3.62
CA ASN A 89 39.07 -17.33 -4.34
C ASN A 89 39.78 -18.69 -4.42
N ARG A 90 39.03 -19.79 -4.31
CA ARG A 90 39.53 -21.17 -4.49
C ARG A 90 38.68 -21.92 -5.51
N THR A 91 39.27 -22.89 -6.19
CA THR A 91 38.53 -23.76 -7.10
C THR A 91 37.68 -24.76 -6.30
N ASP A 92 36.42 -24.98 -6.70
CA ASP A 92 35.55 -25.93 -5.98
C ASP A 92 36.09 -27.38 -6.10
N PRO A 93 36.16 -28.16 -5.01
CA PRO A 93 36.65 -29.53 -5.06
C PRO A 93 35.81 -30.48 -5.94
N GLY A 94 34.49 -30.27 -6.03
CA GLY A 94 33.58 -31.11 -6.82
C GLY A 94 33.37 -30.60 -8.24
N PHE A 95 33.20 -29.29 -8.40
CA PHE A 95 32.83 -28.63 -9.65
C PHE A 95 33.96 -27.82 -10.28
N GLY A 96 35.17 -27.92 -9.76
CA GLY A 96 36.33 -27.20 -10.28
C GLY A 96 36.63 -27.45 -11.75
N ARG A 97 36.34 -28.67 -12.24
CA ARG A 97 36.47 -29.03 -13.66
C ARG A 97 35.48 -28.30 -14.57
N LEU A 98 34.38 -27.80 -14.02
CA LEU A 98 33.39 -26.97 -14.70
C LEU A 98 33.72 -25.47 -14.60
N GLY A 99 34.88 -25.11 -14.04
CA GLY A 99 35.31 -23.72 -13.87
C GLY A 99 34.66 -22.98 -12.71
N VAL A 100 33.94 -23.69 -11.83
CA VAL A 100 33.30 -23.08 -10.65
C VAL A 100 34.35 -22.66 -9.62
N LYS A 101 34.29 -21.38 -9.22
CA LYS A 101 35.14 -20.79 -8.18
C LYS A 101 34.30 -20.50 -6.94
N LEU A 102 34.89 -20.72 -5.78
CA LEU A 102 34.36 -20.34 -4.48
C LEU A 102 35.09 -19.09 -3.99
N GLN A 103 34.33 -18.14 -3.46
CA GLN A 103 34.88 -17.02 -2.71
C GLN A 103 35.17 -17.49 -1.27
N VAL A 104 36.38 -17.19 -0.79
CA VAL A 104 36.83 -17.55 0.57
C VAL A 104 36.79 -16.31 1.45
N PHE A 105 36.20 -16.44 2.62
CA PHE A 105 36.11 -15.40 3.63
C PHE A 105 36.63 -15.91 4.96
N SER A 106 37.44 -15.12 5.65
CA SER A 106 37.79 -15.37 7.04
C SER A 106 36.85 -14.60 7.96
N CYS A 107 36.25 -15.29 8.94
CA CYS A 107 35.42 -14.65 9.95
C CYS A 107 36.28 -13.94 10.99
N GLU A 108 36.02 -12.65 11.23
CA GLU A 108 36.75 -11.86 12.22
C GLU A 108 36.38 -12.24 13.65
N SER A 109 35.17 -12.75 13.88
CA SER A 109 34.68 -13.10 15.22
C SER A 109 35.13 -14.50 15.70
N CYS A 110 35.39 -15.45 14.80
CA CYS A 110 35.82 -16.82 15.18
C CYS A 110 37.10 -17.32 14.49
N GLY A 111 37.68 -16.56 13.57
CA GLY A 111 38.91 -16.89 12.86
C GLY A 111 38.80 -18.01 11.82
N LYS A 112 37.64 -18.66 11.68
CA LYS A 112 37.43 -19.75 10.73
C LYS A 112 37.07 -19.23 9.34
N GLU A 113 37.40 -20.03 8.33
CA GLU A 113 37.06 -19.74 6.94
C GLU A 113 35.68 -20.29 6.57
N SER A 114 34.93 -19.49 5.83
CA SER A 114 33.66 -19.84 5.20
C SER A 114 33.75 -19.59 3.71
N THR A 115 33.09 -20.43 2.92
CA THR A 115 33.20 -20.35 1.46
C THR A 115 31.87 -20.35 0.77
N PHE A 116 31.69 -19.42 -0.15
CA PHE A 116 30.44 -19.20 -0.85
C PHE A 116 30.66 -19.34 -2.36
N MET A 117 29.68 -19.90 -3.05
CA MET A 117 29.74 -20.02 -4.50
C MET A 117 29.67 -18.63 -5.14
N ASP A 118 30.58 -18.36 -6.07
CA ASP A 118 30.53 -17.18 -6.92
C ASP A 118 29.47 -17.43 -8.01
N LEU A 119 28.20 -17.20 -7.68
CA LEU A 119 27.11 -17.32 -8.66
C LEU A 119 27.23 -16.15 -9.64
N PRO A 120 27.37 -16.39 -10.95
CA PRO A 120 27.38 -15.31 -11.92
C PRO A 120 26.03 -14.61 -11.88
N SER A 121 26.04 -13.31 -11.58
CA SER A 121 24.89 -12.43 -11.75
C SER A 121 24.51 -12.43 -13.24
N LYS A 122 23.38 -13.09 -13.57
CA LYS A 122 22.71 -12.92 -14.87
C LYS A 122 22.00 -11.59 -14.94
#